data_AF-A0A9D8ZKV7-F1
#
_entry.id   AF-A0A9D8ZKV7-F1
#
_cell.length_a   1.000
_cell.length_b   1.000
_cell.length_c   1.000
_cell.angle_alpha   90.00
_cell.angle_beta   90.00
_cell.angle_gamma   90.00
#
_symmetry.space_group_name_H-M   'P 1'
#
loop_
_entity.id
_entity.type
_entity.pdbx_description
1 polymer ?
#
loop_
_entity_poly.entity_id
_entity_poly.type
_entity_poly.pdbx_seq_one_letter_code
_entity_poly.pdbx_strand_id
1 'polypeptide(L)'
;MKYVRRLSGVALAVMVLALVPFAASANITVGDYMTLRASAKTGNKGAEARWRYYIIGLMDGIQAVQAPATASGSKLHFCMPDTLPISPRFLDEFIQEAIGRLSSKGVLKNRVKQPMAVLVALELKNAFPCE
;
A
#
# COMPACT_ATOMS: atom_id res chain seq x y z
N MET A 1 20.29 -34.36 -30.80
CA MET A 1 19.39 -33.24 -31.21
C MET A 1 18.08 -33.11 -30.40
N LYS A 2 17.98 -33.58 -29.13
CA LYS A 2 16.75 -33.42 -28.31
C LYS A 2 16.79 -32.24 -27.32
N TYR A 3 17.97 -31.73 -26.97
CA TYR A 3 18.15 -30.66 -25.98
C TYR A 3 17.91 -29.24 -26.52
N VAL A 4 18.19 -29.02 -27.81
CA VAL A 4 18.06 -27.68 -28.43
C VAL A 4 16.60 -27.23 -28.46
N ARG A 5 15.64 -28.13 -28.77
CA ARG A 5 14.20 -27.81 -28.80
C ARG A 5 13.61 -27.42 -27.45
N ARG A 6 14.14 -27.95 -26.33
CA ARG A 6 13.64 -27.60 -24.98
C ARG A 6 14.10 -26.20 -24.56
N LEU A 7 15.33 -25.82 -24.90
CA LEU A 7 15.86 -24.48 -24.61
C LEU A 7 15.10 -23.39 -25.39
N SER A 8 14.70 -23.67 -26.62
CA SER A 8 13.90 -22.73 -27.43
C SER A 8 12.54 -22.42 -26.80
N GLY A 9 11.85 -23.44 -26.26
CA GLY A 9 10.52 -23.26 -25.65
C GLY A 9 10.56 -22.45 -24.36
N VAL A 10 11.60 -22.65 -23.54
CA VAL A 10 11.79 -21.88 -22.29
C VAL A 10 12.18 -20.44 -22.61
N ALA A 11 13.06 -20.21 -23.59
CA ALA A 11 13.42 -18.87 -24.04
C ALA A 11 12.21 -18.08 -24.56
N LEU A 12 11.32 -18.73 -25.31
CA LEU A 12 10.09 -18.09 -25.80
C LEU A 12 9.15 -17.72 -24.66
N ALA A 13 8.98 -18.59 -23.66
CA ALA A 13 8.12 -18.33 -22.50
C ALA A 13 8.64 -17.15 -21.65
N VAL A 14 9.95 -17.05 -21.46
CA VAL A 14 10.59 -15.93 -20.73
C VAL A 14 10.41 -14.61 -21.50
N MET A 15 10.51 -14.64 -22.84
CA MET A 15 10.30 -13.45 -23.67
C MET A 15 8.86 -12.94 -23.62
N VAL A 16 7.87 -13.84 -23.59
CA VAL A 16 6.45 -13.47 -23.48
C VAL A 16 6.13 -12.87 -22.10
N LEU A 17 6.76 -13.36 -21.02
CA LEU A 17 6.63 -12.79 -19.68
C LEU A 17 7.31 -11.41 -19.54
N ALA A 18 8.36 -11.13 -20.31
CA ALA A 18 9.06 -9.84 -20.32
C ALA A 18 8.30 -8.73 -21.09
N LEU A 19 7.31 -9.10 -21.92
CA LEU A 19 6.53 -8.16 -22.74
C LEU A 19 5.25 -7.66 -22.05
N VAL A 20 4.96 -8.08 -20.82
CA VAL A 20 3.88 -7.49 -20.04
C VAL A 20 4.47 -6.34 -19.23
N PRO A 21 4.28 -5.07 -19.62
CA PRO A 21 4.63 -3.95 -18.76
C PRO A 21 3.71 -3.98 -17.54
N PHE A 22 4.14 -4.67 -16.50
CA PHE A 22 3.65 -4.38 -15.17
C PHE A 22 4.25 -3.03 -14.79
N ALA A 23 3.59 -1.95 -15.23
CA ALA A 23 3.76 -0.67 -14.60
C ALA A 23 3.33 -0.84 -13.14
N ALA A 24 4.26 -1.22 -12.28
CA ALA A 24 4.10 -1.19 -10.85
C ALA A 24 4.03 0.28 -10.44
N SER A 25 2.86 0.90 -10.61
CA SER A 25 2.58 2.16 -9.94
C SER A 25 2.54 1.86 -8.45
N ALA A 26 3.56 2.31 -7.72
CA ALA A 26 3.55 2.34 -6.25
C ALA A 26 2.48 3.31 -5.71
N ASN A 27 1.86 4.10 -6.57
CA ASN A 27 0.85 5.09 -6.23
C ASN A 27 -0.55 4.59 -6.64
N ILE A 28 -1.10 3.66 -5.85
CA ILE A 28 -2.49 3.21 -6.03
C ILE A 28 -3.45 4.19 -5.34
N THR A 29 -4.65 4.35 -5.89
CA THR A 29 -5.70 5.15 -5.25
C THR A 29 -6.37 4.38 -4.11
N VAL A 30 -7.17 5.08 -3.29
CA VAL A 30 -8.01 4.43 -2.25
C VAL A 30 -8.93 3.37 -2.87
N GLY A 31 -9.54 3.66 -4.03
CA GLY A 31 -10.40 2.71 -4.75
C GLY A 31 -9.66 1.47 -5.25
N ASP A 32 -8.45 1.67 -5.78
CA ASP A 32 -7.59 0.55 -6.21
C ASP A 32 -7.20 -0.33 -5.02
N TYR A 33 -6.83 0.28 -3.89
CA TYR A 33 -6.51 -0.44 -2.66
C TYR A 33 -7.70 -1.26 -2.15
N MET A 34 -8.91 -0.68 -2.12
CA MET A 34 -10.12 -1.38 -1.70
C MET A 34 -10.40 -2.60 -2.61
N THR A 35 -10.26 -2.42 -3.92
CA THR A 35 -10.44 -3.50 -4.91
C THR A 35 -9.38 -4.59 -4.76
N LEU A 36 -8.11 -4.18 -4.56
CA LEU A 36 -6.99 -5.07 -4.36
C LEU A 36 -7.18 -5.93 -3.10
N ARG A 37 -7.59 -5.30 -1.99
CA ARG A 37 -7.84 -5.99 -0.72
C ARG A 37 -9.04 -6.91 -0.80
N ALA A 38 -10.12 -6.49 -1.46
CA ALA A 38 -11.29 -7.35 -1.70
C ALA A 38 -10.88 -8.60 -2.51
N SER A 39 -10.08 -8.42 -3.56
CA SER A 39 -9.55 -9.52 -4.38
C SER A 39 -8.63 -10.45 -3.59
N ALA A 40 -7.79 -9.89 -2.70
CA ALA A 40 -6.95 -10.69 -1.80
C ALA A 40 -7.81 -11.56 -0.87
N LYS A 41 -8.88 -10.99 -0.30
CA LYS A 41 -9.82 -11.72 0.58
C LYS A 41 -10.57 -12.86 -0.12
N THR A 42 -10.82 -12.75 -1.43
CA THR A 42 -11.42 -13.83 -2.22
C THR A 42 -10.42 -14.92 -2.61
N GLY A 43 -9.19 -14.92 -2.07
CA GLY A 43 -8.18 -15.95 -2.29
C GLY A 43 -7.32 -15.75 -3.53
N ASN A 44 -7.35 -14.58 -4.17
CA ASN A 44 -6.45 -14.28 -5.28
C ASN A 44 -5.01 -14.06 -4.74
N LYS A 45 -4.15 -15.06 -4.90
CA LYS A 45 -2.76 -15.04 -4.42
C LYS A 45 -1.93 -13.88 -4.99
N GLY A 46 -2.20 -13.46 -6.23
CA GLY A 46 -1.51 -12.32 -6.84
C GLY A 46 -1.93 -10.99 -6.21
N ALA A 47 -3.22 -10.83 -5.93
CA ALA A 47 -3.73 -9.67 -5.21
C ALA A 47 -3.27 -9.65 -3.75
N GLU A 48 -3.23 -10.82 -3.09
CA GLU A 48 -2.72 -10.96 -1.72
C GLU A 48 -1.25 -10.53 -1.62
N ALA A 49 -0.40 -11.02 -2.52
CA ALA A 49 1.01 -10.63 -2.56
C ALA A 49 1.16 -9.12 -2.78
N ARG A 50 0.45 -8.56 -3.77
CA ARG A 50 0.50 -7.11 -4.05
C ARG A 50 0.01 -6.27 -2.87
N TRP A 51 -1.08 -6.67 -2.21
CA TRP A 51 -1.59 -5.99 -1.01
C TRP A 51 -0.57 -6.06 0.13
N ARG A 52 0.01 -7.24 0.41
CA ARG A 52 1.05 -7.41 1.44
C ARG A 52 2.26 -6.52 1.18
N TYR A 53 2.82 -6.54 -0.04
CA TYR A 53 3.97 -5.71 -0.40
C TYR A 53 3.63 -4.22 -0.34
N TYR A 54 2.41 -3.83 -0.71
CA TYR A 54 1.97 -2.45 -0.61
C TYR A 54 1.93 -1.98 0.85
N ILE A 55 1.38 -2.79 1.76
CA ILE A 55 1.36 -2.50 3.20
C ILE A 55 2.77 -2.40 3.78
N ILE A 56 3.69 -3.31 3.39
CA ILE A 56 5.09 -3.25 3.82
C ILE A 56 5.76 -1.95 3.33
N GLY A 57 5.59 -1.61 2.06
CA GLY A 57 6.15 -0.37 1.52
C GLY A 57 5.58 0.91 2.15
N LEU A 58 4.29 0.90 2.53
CA LEU A 58 3.70 1.98 3.33
C LEU A 58 4.34 2.06 4.71
N MET A 59 4.58 0.92 5.37
CA MET A 59 5.20 0.86 6.68
C MET A 59 6.61 1.46 6.67
N ASP A 60 7.44 1.07 5.70
CA ASP A 60 8.78 1.64 5.50
C ASP A 60 8.71 3.14 5.21
N GLY A 61 7.74 3.56 4.38
CA GLY A 61 7.49 4.97 4.07
C GLY A 61 7.09 5.78 5.29
N ILE A 62 6.24 5.23 6.16
CA ILE A 62 5.80 5.85 7.43
C ILE A 62 6.99 6.04 8.37
N GLN A 63 7.82 5.01 8.53
CA GLN A 63 9.04 5.09 9.35
C GLN A 63 10.04 6.11 8.81
N ALA A 64 10.16 6.23 7.48
CA ALA A 64 11.07 7.20 6.85
C ALA A 64 10.61 8.66 6.99
N VAL A 65 9.31 8.92 7.14
CA VAL A 65 8.74 10.28 7.27
C VAL A 65 8.33 10.64 8.69
N GLN A 66 8.47 9.70 9.64
CA GLN A 66 8.28 9.97 11.06
C GLN A 66 9.28 11.05 11.46
N ALA A 67 8.76 12.17 11.94
CA ALA A 67 9.60 13.29 12.32
C ALA A 67 10.25 12.98 13.68
N PRO A 68 11.51 13.37 13.92
CA PRO A 68 12.01 13.42 15.28
C PRO A 68 11.10 14.33 16.10
N ALA A 69 10.92 14.05 17.40
CA ALA A 69 9.99 14.77 18.29
C ALA A 69 10.23 16.31 18.35
N THR A 70 11.34 16.80 17.79
CA THR A 70 11.74 18.21 17.72
C THR A 70 11.44 18.89 16.37
N ALA A 71 10.85 18.18 15.39
CA ALA A 71 10.59 18.72 14.06
C ALA A 71 9.34 19.62 14.02
N SER A 72 9.53 20.91 13.70
CA SER A 72 8.44 21.82 13.33
C SER A 72 8.48 22.13 11.83
N GLY A 73 7.32 22.10 11.16
CA GLY A 73 7.23 22.35 9.71
C GLY A 73 5.86 21.98 9.10
N SER A 74 5.62 22.44 7.86
CA SER A 74 4.36 22.28 7.12
C SER A 74 4.19 20.94 6.39
N LYS A 75 5.16 20.01 6.49
CA LYS A 75 5.01 18.67 5.92
C LYS A 75 4.06 17.83 6.78
N LEU A 76 3.51 16.75 6.20
CA LEU A 76 2.70 15.76 6.92
C LEU A 76 3.57 15.02 7.94
N HIS A 77 3.77 15.66 9.10
CA HIS A 77 4.45 15.09 10.25
C HIS A 77 3.41 14.46 11.19
N PHE A 78 3.77 13.33 11.78
CA PHE A 78 3.02 12.64 12.82
C PHE A 78 4.03 12.10 13.85
N CYS A 79 3.62 12.09 15.12
CA CYS A 79 4.46 11.72 16.25
C CYS A 79 3.92 10.43 16.87
N MET A 80 4.19 9.33 16.17
CA MET A 80 3.80 8.01 16.66
C MET A 80 4.68 7.59 17.84
N PRO A 81 4.14 6.99 18.90
CA PRO A 81 4.96 6.48 20.01
C PRO A 81 5.92 5.40 19.53
N ASP A 82 7.18 5.46 19.95
CA ASP A 82 8.18 4.42 19.63
C ASP A 82 7.81 3.03 20.19
N THR A 83 6.91 3.00 21.17
CA THR A 83 6.36 1.78 21.76
C THR A 83 5.24 1.14 20.94
N LEU A 84 4.75 1.80 19.89
CA LEU A 84 3.68 1.27 19.05
C LEU A 84 4.23 0.21 18.09
N PRO A 85 3.76 -1.05 18.16
CA PRO A 85 4.23 -2.10 17.27
C PRO A 85 3.64 -1.88 15.86
N ILE A 86 4.32 -1.11 15.03
CA ILE A 86 3.95 -0.97 13.62
C ILE A 86 4.18 -2.32 12.93
N SER A 87 3.08 -3.00 12.61
CA SER A 87 3.08 -4.25 11.87
C SER A 87 2.19 -4.13 10.65
N PRO A 88 2.38 -4.98 9.61
CA PRO A 88 1.48 -5.01 8.47
C PRO A 88 0.01 -5.20 8.84
N ARG A 89 -0.25 -5.98 9.89
CA ARG A 89 -1.60 -6.21 10.42
C ARG A 89 -2.17 -4.94 11.06
N PHE A 90 -1.40 -4.28 11.93
CA PHE A 90 -1.80 -3.02 12.54
C PHE A 90 -2.15 -1.98 11.46
N LEU A 91 -1.30 -1.84 10.44
CA LEU A 91 -1.51 -0.86 9.39
C LEU A 91 -2.73 -1.19 8.52
N ASP A 92 -2.99 -2.47 8.21
CA ASP A 92 -4.24 -2.87 7.53
C ASP A 92 -5.47 -2.54 8.37
N GLU A 93 -5.48 -2.88 9.65
CA GLU A 93 -6.59 -2.61 10.56
C GLU A 93 -6.86 -1.09 10.69
N PHE A 94 -5.81 -0.30 10.88
CA PHE A 94 -5.87 1.16 10.91
C PHE A 94 -6.48 1.75 9.62
N ILE A 95 -6.02 1.27 8.46
CA ILE A 95 -6.53 1.67 7.15
C ILE A 95 -8.02 1.33 7.02
N GLN A 96 -8.42 0.13 7.43
CA GLN A 96 -9.82 -0.28 7.36
C GLN A 96 -10.72 0.57 8.23
N GLU A 97 -10.29 0.89 9.45
CA GLU A 97 -11.04 1.75 10.35
C GLU A 97 -11.20 3.15 9.76
N ALA A 98 -10.13 3.72 9.19
CA ALA A 98 -10.18 5.00 8.51
C ALA A 98 -11.15 5.00 7.32
N ILE A 99 -11.07 3.99 6.44
CA ILE A 99 -12.00 3.83 5.31
C ILE A 99 -13.45 3.69 5.81
N GLY A 100 -13.67 2.89 6.87
CA GLY A 100 -14.99 2.72 7.49
C GLY A 100 -15.55 4.03 8.02
N ARG A 101 -14.74 4.82 8.74
CA ARG A 101 -15.10 6.15 9.25
C ARG A 101 -15.39 7.16 8.15
N LEU A 102 -14.63 7.14 7.07
CA LEU A 102 -14.86 8.02 5.91
C LEU A 102 -16.13 7.62 5.15
N SER A 103 -16.41 6.31 5.09
CA SER A 103 -17.63 5.77 4.48
C SER A 103 -18.86 6.19 5.29
N SER A 104 -18.84 6.02 6.62
CA SER A 104 -19.97 6.38 7.48
C SER A 104 -20.28 7.89 7.47
N LYS A 105 -19.27 8.73 7.29
CA LYS A 105 -19.42 10.19 7.11
C LYS A 105 -19.83 10.59 5.70
N GLY A 106 -19.98 9.66 4.75
CA GLY A 106 -20.36 9.94 3.36
C GLY A 106 -19.28 10.67 2.54
N VAL A 107 -18.05 10.77 3.04
CA VAL A 107 -16.94 11.51 2.42
C VAL A 107 -15.98 10.62 1.65
N LEU A 108 -16.04 9.29 1.81
CA LEU A 108 -15.18 8.34 1.10
C LEU A 108 -15.25 8.51 -0.43
N LYS A 109 -16.43 8.80 -0.98
CA LYS A 109 -16.63 9.05 -2.42
C LYS A 109 -15.76 10.18 -2.97
N ASN A 110 -15.49 11.21 -2.15
CA ASN A 110 -14.65 12.35 -2.53
C ASN A 110 -13.16 12.02 -2.43
N ARG A 111 -12.81 10.95 -1.73
CA ARG A 111 -11.44 10.51 -1.44
C ARG A 111 -11.03 9.29 -2.27
N VAL A 112 -11.96 8.65 -2.99
CA VAL A 112 -11.71 7.35 -3.64
C VAL A 112 -10.60 7.39 -4.70
N LYS A 113 -10.44 8.53 -5.38
CA LYS A 113 -9.39 8.78 -6.39
C LYS A 113 -8.10 9.33 -5.77
N GLN A 114 -8.09 9.62 -4.47
CA GLN A 114 -6.92 10.13 -3.79
C GLN A 114 -5.85 9.02 -3.72
N PRO A 115 -4.56 9.38 -3.83
CA PRO A 115 -3.46 8.49 -3.49
C PRO A 115 -3.64 7.87 -2.10
N MET A 116 -3.54 6.54 -2.03
CA MET A 116 -3.75 5.81 -0.78
C MET A 116 -2.71 6.19 0.29
N ALA A 117 -1.44 6.39 -0.09
CA ALA A 117 -0.40 6.86 0.82
C ALA A 117 -0.70 8.25 1.43
N VAL A 118 -1.32 9.15 0.67
CA VAL A 118 -1.72 10.47 1.18
C VAL A 118 -2.87 10.34 2.17
N LEU A 119 -3.84 9.44 1.91
CA LEU A 119 -4.89 9.16 2.88
C LEU A 119 -4.29 8.64 4.19
N VAL A 120 -3.41 7.65 4.11
CA VAL A 120 -2.76 7.07 5.29
C VAL A 120 -1.99 8.13 6.07
N ALA A 121 -1.19 8.96 5.41
CA ALA A 121 -0.45 10.02 6.07
C ALA A 121 -1.35 11.03 6.79
N LEU A 122 -2.48 11.42 6.19
CA LEU A 122 -3.46 12.32 6.81
C LEU A 122 -4.13 11.68 8.04
N GLU A 123 -4.53 10.42 7.93
CA GLU A 123 -5.16 9.71 9.04
C GLU A 123 -4.17 9.47 10.18
N LEU A 124 -2.89 9.18 9.88
CA LEU A 124 -1.82 9.08 10.87
C LEU A 124 -1.56 10.41 11.58
N LYS A 125 -1.53 11.52 10.84
CA LYS A 125 -1.43 12.86 11.44
C LYS A 125 -2.60 13.18 12.36
N ASN A 126 -3.82 12.79 11.99
CA ASN A 126 -4.99 12.99 12.83
C ASN A 126 -4.97 12.12 14.09
N ALA A 127 -4.45 10.89 13.99
CA ALA A 127 -4.37 9.95 15.10
C ALA A 127 -3.19 10.25 16.05
N PHE A 128 -2.08 10.75 15.50
CA PHE A 128 -0.82 10.99 16.20
C PHE A 128 -0.26 12.39 15.86
N PRO A 129 -0.95 13.47 16.28
CA PRO A 129 -0.43 14.82 16.06
C PRO A 129 0.88 15.03 16.83
N CYS A 130 1.83 15.74 16.21
CA CYS A 130 2.97 16.32 16.94
C CYS A 130 2.49 17.60 17.62
N GLU A 131 2.66 17.70 18.94
CA GLU A 131 2.34 18.92 19.71
C GLU A 131 3.25 20.09 19.32
#